data_AF-A0A6A6BRT0-F1
#
_entry.id   AF-A0A6A6BRT0-F1
#
_cell.length_a   1.000
_cell.length_b   1.000
_cell.length_c   1.000
_cell.angle_alpha   90.00
_cell.angle_beta   90.00
_cell.angle_gamma   90.00
#
_symmetry.space_group_name_H-M   'P 1'
#
loop_
_entity.id
_entity.type
_entity.pdbx_description
1 polymer ?
#
loop_
_entity_poly.entity_id
_entity_poly.type
_entity_poly.pdbx_seq_one_letter_code
_entity_poly.pdbx_strand_id
1 'polypeptide(L)'
;RPFPCPLAGYSCAATFASKNEWKRHVSTQHVRLGFWRCALCPSSVDGGATVSFNDFNRKDLFAQHLRRMHFAPEQQQHHKHDRKPSTASTTSTTSSSTSSDNTSTTSTSQTTPTTTITETTMPAFQKTCYRRLRDPPPASTCLFCTRSFAGPGSWDERMEHVGRHFE
;
A
#
# COMPACT_ATOMS: atom_id res chain seq x y z
N ARG A 1 21.69 14.25 -16.48
CA ARG A 1 20.87 14.23 -17.74
C ARG A 1 19.52 13.51 -17.45
N PRO A 2 18.57 13.26 -18.38
CA PRO A 2 17.48 12.33 -18.06
C PRO A 2 18.04 10.92 -17.82
N PHE A 3 17.45 10.20 -16.87
CA PHE A 3 17.82 8.82 -16.53
C PHE A 3 16.89 7.84 -17.27
N PRO A 4 17.33 7.16 -18.35
CA PRO A 4 16.50 6.18 -19.04
C PRO A 4 16.41 4.87 -18.24
N CYS A 5 15.29 4.15 -18.38
CA CYS A 5 15.18 2.80 -17.86
C CYS A 5 16.22 1.87 -18.54
N PRO A 6 17.01 1.06 -17.81
CA PRO A 6 17.95 0.12 -18.41
C PRO A 6 17.26 -0.98 -19.24
N LEU A 7 15.95 -1.12 -19.12
CA LEU A 7 15.11 -2.04 -19.90
C LEU A 7 14.36 -1.32 -21.05
N ALA A 8 14.84 -0.15 -21.51
CA ALA A 8 14.27 0.52 -22.68
C ALA A 8 14.28 -0.34 -23.95
N GLY A 9 15.32 -1.16 -24.15
CA GLY A 9 15.37 -2.17 -25.23
C GLY A 9 14.36 -3.32 -25.08
N TYR A 10 13.75 -3.48 -23.90
CA TYR A 10 12.68 -4.43 -23.60
C TYR A 10 11.36 -3.69 -23.36
N SER A 11 11.00 -2.83 -24.33
CA SER A 11 9.79 -1.96 -24.40
C SER A 11 9.54 -0.97 -23.26
N CYS A 12 10.41 -0.85 -22.26
CA CYS A 12 10.19 0.09 -21.15
C CYS A 12 10.72 1.50 -21.44
N ALA A 13 9.96 2.29 -22.22
CA ALA A 13 10.31 3.65 -22.65
C ALA A 13 10.33 4.73 -21.53
N ALA A 14 10.39 4.34 -20.25
CA ALA A 14 10.32 5.27 -19.14
C ALA A 14 11.66 6.02 -18.90
N THR A 15 11.57 7.33 -18.66
CA THR A 15 12.69 8.22 -18.35
C THR A 15 12.38 9.06 -17.12
N PHE A 16 13.40 9.49 -16.38
CA PHE A 16 13.25 10.17 -15.09
C PHE A 16 14.14 11.41 -14.98
N ALA A 17 13.68 12.41 -14.23
CA ALA A 17 14.46 13.60 -13.92
C ALA A 17 15.54 13.32 -12.85
N SER A 18 15.28 12.37 -11.93
CA SER A 18 16.22 12.03 -10.85
C SER A 18 16.59 10.54 -10.76
N LYS A 19 17.81 10.30 -10.26
CA LYS A 19 18.32 8.97 -9.89
C LYS A 19 17.40 8.22 -8.91
N ASN A 20 16.71 8.93 -8.02
CA ASN A 20 15.86 8.33 -6.99
C ASN A 20 14.55 7.79 -7.58
N GLU A 21 13.93 8.51 -8.52
CA GLU A 21 12.77 8.04 -9.27
C GLU A 21 13.16 6.87 -10.18
N TRP A 22 14.31 6.96 -10.85
CA TRP A 22 14.87 5.90 -11.68
C TRP A 22 15.12 4.60 -10.88
N LYS A 23 15.83 4.67 -9.74
CA LYS A 23 16.01 3.51 -8.84
C LYS A 23 14.67 2.94 -8.38
N ARG A 24 13.70 3.80 -8.02
CA ARG A 24 12.35 3.39 -7.61
C ARG A 24 11.59 2.69 -8.74
N HIS A 25 11.65 3.19 -9.97
CA HIS A 25 11.01 2.57 -11.13
C HIS A 25 11.60 1.19 -11.42
N VAL A 26 12.93 1.09 -11.54
CA VAL A 26 13.60 -0.18 -11.84
C VAL A 26 13.31 -1.21 -10.76
N SER A 27 13.33 -0.80 -9.49
CA SER A 27 12.95 -1.65 -8.35
C SER A 27 11.50 -2.14 -8.43
N THR A 28 10.53 -1.23 -8.65
CA THR A 28 9.09 -1.55 -8.55
C THR A 28 8.48 -2.20 -9.80
N GLN A 29 9.04 -1.97 -10.98
CA GLN A 29 8.51 -2.55 -12.23
C GLN A 29 9.25 -3.82 -12.64
N HIS A 30 10.59 -3.77 -12.66
CA HIS A 30 11.41 -4.83 -13.28
C HIS A 30 12.02 -5.78 -12.26
N VAL A 31 12.55 -5.26 -11.15
CA VAL A 31 13.35 -6.06 -10.21
C VAL A 31 12.48 -6.77 -9.16
N ARG A 32 11.40 -6.14 -8.66
CA ARG A 32 10.30 -6.72 -7.84
C ARG A 32 10.73 -7.85 -6.90
N LEU A 33 11.67 -7.57 -5.99
CA LEU A 33 12.18 -8.52 -4.99
C LEU A 33 11.09 -9.03 -4.03
N GLY A 34 10.06 -8.22 -3.79
CA GLY A 34 8.90 -8.56 -2.97
C GLY A 34 7.97 -7.37 -2.78
N PHE A 35 6.91 -7.58 -2.01
CA PHE A 35 5.85 -6.61 -1.73
C PHE A 35 5.32 -6.80 -0.31
N TRP A 36 4.59 -5.82 0.22
CA TRP A 36 3.90 -5.93 1.51
C TRP A 36 2.42 -6.23 1.28
N ARG A 37 1.92 -7.33 1.83
CA ARG A 37 0.49 -7.67 1.84
C ARG A 37 -0.08 -7.44 3.23
N CYS A 38 -1.09 -6.59 3.39
CA CYS A 38 -1.70 -6.42 4.71
C CYS A 38 -2.42 -7.71 5.14
N ALA A 39 -2.11 -8.20 6.35
CA ALA A 39 -2.77 -9.35 6.95
C ALA A 39 -3.98 -8.99 7.84
N LEU A 40 -4.26 -7.70 8.05
CA LEU A 40 -5.43 -7.21 8.81
C LEU A 40 -6.58 -6.72 7.91
N CYS A 41 -6.33 -6.56 6.60
CA CYS A 41 -7.40 -6.27 5.64
C CYS A 41 -8.13 -7.57 5.27
N PRO A 42 -9.47 -7.56 5.14
CA PRO A 42 -10.14 -8.59 4.37
C PRO A 42 -9.67 -8.54 2.91
N SER A 43 -9.66 -9.70 2.25
CA SER A 43 -9.55 -9.80 0.80
C SER A 43 -10.93 -9.60 0.17
N SER A 44 -11.06 -8.74 -0.86
CA SER A 44 -12.29 -8.66 -1.64
C SER A 44 -12.38 -9.80 -2.66
N VAL A 45 -13.59 -10.13 -3.09
CA VAL A 45 -13.85 -11.01 -4.23
C VAL A 45 -14.45 -10.20 -5.37
N ASP A 46 -13.63 -9.93 -6.38
CA ASP A 46 -14.04 -9.07 -7.50
C ASP A 46 -14.88 -9.91 -8.47
N GLY A 47 -16.19 -9.65 -8.52
CA GLY A 47 -17.15 -10.38 -9.34
C GLY A 47 -17.30 -11.88 -9.03
N GLY A 48 -16.75 -12.36 -7.90
CA GLY A 48 -16.66 -13.78 -7.57
C GLY A 48 -15.54 -14.56 -8.30
N ALA A 49 -14.75 -13.90 -9.15
CA ALA A 49 -13.74 -14.57 -9.98
C ALA A 49 -12.31 -14.50 -9.38
N THR A 50 -11.94 -13.39 -8.74
CA THR A 50 -10.58 -13.19 -8.22
C THR A 50 -10.57 -12.64 -6.80
N VAL A 51 -9.74 -13.25 -5.94
CA VAL A 51 -9.48 -12.78 -4.57
C VAL A 51 -8.40 -11.70 -4.61
N SER A 52 -8.79 -10.46 -4.30
CA SER A 52 -7.94 -9.29 -4.32
C SER A 52 -7.43 -8.94 -2.92
N PHE A 53 -6.18 -8.45 -2.84
CA PHE A 53 -5.48 -8.20 -1.59
C PHE A 53 -4.90 -6.79 -1.54
N ASN A 54 -4.80 -6.23 -0.34
CA ASN A 54 -4.16 -4.93 -0.10
C ASN A 54 -2.61 -5.08 -0.17
N ASP A 55 -2.10 -5.06 -1.40
CA ASP A 55 -0.69 -5.25 -1.77
C ASP A 55 0.02 -3.94 -2.12
N PHE A 56 1.19 -3.73 -1.51
CA PHE A 56 1.98 -2.50 -1.61
C PHE A 56 3.41 -2.82 -2.07
N ASN A 57 3.84 -2.28 -3.22
CA ASN A 57 5.20 -2.46 -3.72
C ASN A 57 6.25 -1.56 -3.01
N ARG A 58 5.89 -0.83 -1.93
CA ARG A 58 6.81 0.05 -1.17
C ARG A 58 6.47 0.09 0.32
N LYS A 59 7.50 0.08 1.17
CA LYS A 59 7.40 0.04 2.65
C LYS A 59 6.71 1.28 3.25
N ASP A 60 6.93 2.46 2.68
CA ASP A 60 6.34 3.72 3.16
C ASP A 60 4.84 3.80 2.88
N LEU A 61 4.40 3.34 1.70
CA LEU A 61 2.98 3.24 1.36
C LEU A 61 2.26 2.25 2.30
N PHE A 62 2.88 1.09 2.56
CA PHE A 62 2.37 0.14 3.55
C PHE A 62 2.33 0.73 4.97
N ALA A 63 3.39 1.43 5.39
CA ALA A 63 3.43 2.09 6.70
C ALA A 63 2.42 3.26 6.83
N GLN A 64 2.05 3.93 5.73
CA GLN A 64 0.98 4.91 5.70
C GLN A 64 -0.40 4.25 5.77
N HIS A 65 -0.58 3.12 5.08
CA HIS A 65 -1.79 2.31 5.15
C HIS A 65 -2.04 1.79 6.58
N LEU A 66 -1.04 1.18 7.23
CA LEU A 66 -1.15 0.72 8.63
C LEU A 66 -1.56 1.87 9.56
N ARG A 67 -0.93 3.04 9.43
CA ARG A 67 -1.25 4.23 10.24
C ARG A 67 -2.68 4.77 10.04
N ARG A 68 -3.29 4.53 8.88
CA ARG A 68 -4.65 5.02 8.56
C ARG A 68 -5.76 4.01 8.86
N MET A 69 -5.49 2.71 8.74
CA MET A 69 -6.52 1.65 8.78
C MET A 69 -6.43 0.73 10.01
N HIS A 70 -5.27 0.65 10.66
CA HIS A 70 -5.00 -0.37 11.68
C HIS A 70 -4.30 0.16 12.94
N PHE A 71 -3.96 1.45 12.99
CA PHE A 71 -3.40 2.09 14.17
C PHE A 71 -4.46 2.27 15.25
N ALA A 72 -4.05 2.36 16.51
CA ALA A 72 -4.97 2.63 17.62
C ALA A 72 -5.76 3.93 17.38
N PRO A 73 -7.11 3.87 17.36
CA PRO A 73 -7.91 5.08 17.54
C PRO A 73 -7.76 5.52 19.00
N GLU A 74 -7.03 6.61 19.22
CA GLU A 74 -7.28 7.42 20.42
C GLU A 74 -8.76 7.80 20.45
N GLN A 75 -9.38 7.75 21.63
CA GLN A 75 -10.82 7.50 21.77
C GLN A 75 -11.71 8.56 21.10
N GLN A 76 -12.07 8.33 19.82
CA GLN A 76 -13.26 8.93 19.24
C GLN A 76 -14.48 8.21 19.82
N GLN A 77 -14.91 8.72 20.98
CA GLN A 77 -16.02 8.19 21.75
C GLN A 77 -17.31 8.15 20.91
N HIS A 78 -18.15 7.16 21.17
CA HIS A 78 -19.50 7.11 20.63
C HIS A 78 -20.26 8.39 21.03
N HIS A 79 -20.65 9.19 20.05
CA HIS A 79 -21.72 10.18 20.18
C HIS A 79 -22.82 9.88 19.15
N LYS A 80 -23.55 8.79 19.41
CA LYS A 80 -25.00 8.84 19.18
C LYS A 80 -25.58 9.72 20.28
N HIS A 81 -26.22 10.84 19.93
CA HIS A 81 -27.63 11.09 20.25
C HIS A 81 -28.13 12.43 19.68
N ASP A 82 -29.33 12.35 19.07
CA ASP A 82 -30.38 13.38 18.97
C ASP A 82 -30.18 14.74 18.27
N ARG A 83 -31.35 15.39 18.08
CA ARG A 83 -31.58 16.62 17.31
C ARG A 83 -32.17 17.72 18.21
N LYS A 84 -31.98 18.97 17.77
CA LYS A 84 -32.79 20.18 18.09
C LYS A 84 -32.64 20.73 19.53
N PRO A 85 -33.10 21.97 19.82
CA PRO A 85 -33.52 23.08 18.93
C PRO A 85 -32.62 24.34 19.13
N SER A 86 -32.84 25.51 18.50
CA SER A 86 -33.84 25.97 17.51
C SER A 86 -33.11 26.78 16.40
N THR A 87 -33.50 27.91 15.76
CA THR A 87 -34.67 28.82 15.80
C THR A 87 -34.77 29.57 14.46
N ALA A 88 -35.98 29.81 13.93
CA ALA A 88 -36.35 30.80 12.89
C ALA A 88 -35.65 30.71 11.49
N SER A 89 -36.30 30.94 10.33
CA SER A 89 -37.62 31.50 10.01
C SER A 89 -38.34 30.79 8.84
N THR A 90 -39.65 30.61 8.99
CA THR A 90 -40.75 30.73 7.97
C THR A 90 -40.57 30.22 6.53
N THR A 91 -41.29 29.14 6.15
CA THR A 91 -42.46 29.10 5.20
C THR A 91 -42.88 27.64 4.89
N SER A 92 -44.11 27.42 4.40
CA SER A 92 -44.82 26.13 4.16
C SER A 92 -44.26 25.28 2.98
N THR A 93 -44.71 24.04 2.66
CA THR A 93 -46.08 23.45 2.68
C THR A 93 -46.09 21.90 2.53
N THR A 94 -47.18 21.20 2.97
CA THR A 94 -47.69 19.86 2.51
C THR A 94 -46.80 18.58 2.68
N SER A 95 -47.15 17.61 3.54
CA SER A 95 -48.03 16.40 3.33
C SER A 95 -47.38 15.21 2.58
N SER A 96 -47.52 13.91 2.92
CA SER A 96 -48.14 13.15 4.04
C SER A 96 -47.74 11.65 3.96
N SER A 97 -47.84 10.89 5.08
CA SER A 97 -48.06 9.40 5.15
C SER A 97 -47.01 8.43 4.51
N THR A 98 -46.79 7.17 4.92
CA THR A 98 -47.32 6.25 5.98
C THR A 98 -46.34 5.06 6.20
N SER A 99 -46.47 4.34 7.33
CA SER A 99 -46.16 2.90 7.57
C SER A 99 -44.74 2.35 7.25
N SER A 100 -44.00 1.81 8.23
CA SER A 100 -44.01 0.37 8.67
C SER A 100 -43.57 -0.59 7.56
N ASP A 101 -42.55 -1.44 7.73
CA ASP A 101 -42.63 -2.57 8.67
C ASP A 101 -41.27 -3.13 9.19
N ASN A 102 -41.35 -4.19 10.01
CA ASN A 102 -40.24 -4.77 10.79
C ASN A 102 -39.82 -6.17 10.29
N THR A 103 -38.52 -6.44 10.09
CA THR A 103 -38.00 -7.81 9.87
C THR A 103 -36.59 -7.96 10.43
N SER A 104 -36.43 -8.91 11.35
CA SER A 104 -35.15 -9.32 11.93
C SER A 104 -34.36 -10.21 10.97
N THR A 105 -33.04 -9.98 10.81
CA THR A 105 -32.16 -10.95 10.15
C THR A 105 -30.93 -11.26 11.01
N THR A 106 -30.96 -12.49 11.52
CA THR A 106 -29.98 -13.16 12.39
C THR A 106 -28.50 -12.91 12.06
N SER A 107 -27.76 -12.60 13.13
CA SER A 107 -26.30 -12.60 13.25
C SER A 107 -25.51 -13.61 12.41
N THR A 108 -24.35 -13.19 11.91
CA THR A 108 -23.15 -14.04 11.83
C THR A 108 -21.94 -13.24 12.32
N SER A 109 -21.68 -13.32 13.63
CA SER A 109 -20.60 -12.60 14.29
C SER A 109 -19.24 -13.24 13.98
N GLN A 110 -18.64 -12.89 12.84
CA GLN A 110 -17.25 -13.24 12.57
C GLN A 110 -16.35 -12.49 13.55
N THR A 111 -15.73 -13.21 14.48
CA THR A 111 -14.78 -12.68 15.46
C THR A 111 -13.47 -12.31 14.78
N THR A 112 -13.42 -11.11 14.21
CA THR A 112 -12.16 -10.51 13.73
C THR A 112 -11.21 -10.30 14.92
N PRO A 113 -9.96 -10.76 14.86
CA PRO A 113 -8.97 -10.48 15.89
C PRO A 113 -8.50 -9.03 15.75
N THR A 114 -9.15 -8.09 16.47
CA THR A 114 -8.83 -6.65 16.51
C THR A 114 -7.43 -6.42 17.10
N THR A 115 -6.42 -6.70 16.26
CA THR A 115 -5.00 -6.62 16.60
C THR A 115 -4.51 -5.23 16.25
N THR A 116 -4.81 -4.28 17.14
CA THR A 116 -4.45 -2.87 17.03
C THR A 116 -2.94 -2.70 16.85
N ILE A 117 -2.53 -2.07 15.75
CA ILE A 117 -1.13 -1.74 15.50
C ILE A 117 -0.73 -0.53 16.35
N THR A 118 0.42 -0.64 17.00
CA THR A 118 1.11 0.46 17.71
C THR A 118 2.39 0.82 16.96
N GLU A 119 2.97 1.98 17.24
CA GLU A 119 4.27 2.34 16.64
C GLU A 119 5.38 1.35 17.03
N THR A 120 5.32 0.79 18.24
CA THR A 120 6.27 -0.24 18.72
C THR A 120 6.11 -1.60 18.01
N THR A 121 4.91 -1.99 17.63
CA THR A 121 4.64 -3.27 16.94
C THR A 121 4.74 -3.17 15.40
N MET A 122 4.55 -1.97 14.83
CA MET A 122 4.59 -1.73 13.39
C MET A 122 5.86 -2.28 12.68
N PRO A 123 7.10 -2.15 13.19
CA PRO A 123 8.29 -2.71 12.52
C PRO A 123 8.28 -4.24 12.43
N ALA A 124 7.77 -4.92 13.45
CA ALA A 124 7.60 -6.37 13.43
C ALA A 124 6.52 -6.77 12.42
N PHE A 125 5.37 -6.08 12.42
CA PHE A 125 4.29 -6.34 11.47
C PHE A 125 4.71 -6.09 10.01
N GLN A 126 5.56 -5.07 9.76
CA GLN A 126 6.19 -4.82 8.46
C GLN A 126 7.14 -5.93 7.99
N LYS A 127 7.75 -6.69 8.91
CA LYS A 127 8.57 -7.87 8.57
C LYS A 127 7.67 -9.06 8.23
N THR A 128 6.64 -9.34 9.03
CA THR A 128 5.70 -10.45 8.83
C THR A 128 4.85 -10.30 7.56
N CYS A 129 4.48 -9.07 7.21
CA CYS A 129 3.68 -8.80 6.01
C CYS A 129 4.49 -8.74 4.70
N TYR A 130 5.83 -8.82 4.75
CA TYR A 130 6.66 -8.80 3.56
C TYR A 130 6.68 -10.16 2.85
N ARG A 131 6.19 -10.19 1.61
CA ARG A 131 6.20 -11.35 0.72
C ARG A 131 7.36 -11.21 -0.25
N ARG A 132 8.47 -11.92 0.04
CA ARG A 132 9.63 -12.08 -0.84
C ARG A 132 9.21 -12.89 -2.07
N LEU A 133 9.44 -12.32 -3.26
CA LEU A 133 9.24 -12.95 -4.56
C LEU A 133 10.54 -13.57 -5.09
N ARG A 134 11.67 -12.88 -4.87
CA ARG A 134 13.01 -13.32 -5.28
C ARG A 134 14.09 -12.51 -4.56
N ASP A 135 15.29 -13.07 -4.55
CA ASP A 135 16.50 -12.39 -4.07
C ASP A 135 17.13 -11.50 -5.15
N PRO A 136 17.91 -10.49 -4.75
CA PRO A 136 18.85 -9.85 -5.67
C PRO A 136 19.92 -10.89 -6.12
N PRO A 137 20.39 -10.84 -7.38
CA PRO A 137 21.49 -11.69 -7.84
C PRO A 137 22.73 -11.61 -6.92
N PRO A 138 23.30 -12.76 -6.48
CA PRO A 138 24.43 -12.77 -5.54
C PRO A 138 25.76 -12.32 -6.16
N ALA A 139 25.83 -12.33 -7.49
CA ALA A 139 26.87 -11.71 -8.30
C ALA A 139 26.22 -11.10 -9.56
N SER A 140 26.77 -9.98 -10.06
CA SER A 140 26.27 -9.28 -11.24
C SER A 140 27.29 -8.30 -11.83
N THR A 141 27.11 -7.91 -13.10
CA THR A 141 27.98 -6.98 -13.83
C THR A 141 27.23 -5.71 -14.25
N CYS A 142 27.96 -4.60 -14.42
CA CYS A 142 27.42 -3.39 -15.04
C CYS A 142 27.04 -3.64 -16.51
N LEU A 143 26.03 -2.92 -17.01
CA LEU A 143 25.61 -2.98 -18.41
C LEU A 143 26.40 -2.03 -19.32
N PHE A 144 27.18 -1.11 -18.74
CA PHE A 144 27.88 -0.03 -19.43
C PHE A 144 29.41 -0.10 -19.31
N CYS A 145 29.94 -0.99 -18.45
CA CYS A 145 31.37 -1.25 -18.32
C CYS A 145 31.64 -2.62 -17.69
N THR A 146 32.91 -3.01 -17.62
CA THR A 146 33.36 -4.34 -17.14
C THR A 146 33.26 -4.55 -15.61
N ARG A 147 32.74 -3.58 -14.84
CA ARG A 147 32.73 -3.67 -13.36
C ARG A 147 31.76 -4.76 -12.86
N SER A 148 32.29 -5.67 -12.07
CA SER A 148 31.56 -6.73 -11.36
C SER A 148 31.24 -6.33 -9.91
N PHE A 149 30.23 -7.01 -9.35
CA PHE A 149 29.68 -6.82 -8.01
C PHE A 149 29.30 -8.21 -7.46
N ALA A 150 29.68 -8.53 -6.23
CA ALA A 150 29.35 -9.81 -5.60
C ALA A 150 29.30 -9.69 -4.07
N GLY A 151 28.52 -10.56 -3.42
CA GLY A 151 28.37 -10.61 -1.97
C GLY A 151 27.22 -9.75 -1.42
N PRO A 152 27.08 -9.63 -0.07
CA PRO A 152 25.99 -8.90 0.56
C PRO A 152 25.94 -7.42 0.14
N GLY A 153 24.75 -6.90 -0.17
CA GLY A 153 24.55 -5.50 -0.57
C GLY A 153 25.04 -5.13 -1.98
N SER A 154 25.83 -5.98 -2.63
CA SER A 154 26.47 -5.72 -3.93
C SER A 154 25.50 -5.37 -5.07
N TRP A 155 24.24 -5.79 -4.99
CA TRP A 155 23.19 -5.38 -5.93
C TRP A 155 22.81 -3.90 -5.81
N ASP A 156 22.72 -3.37 -4.59
CA ASP A 156 22.42 -1.95 -4.37
C ASP A 156 23.62 -1.08 -4.76
N GLU A 157 24.84 -1.55 -4.50
CA GLU A 157 26.07 -0.93 -5.02
C GLU A 157 26.10 -0.91 -6.56
N ARG A 158 25.69 -2.01 -7.21
CA ARG A 158 25.55 -2.08 -8.67
C ARG A 158 24.54 -1.08 -9.17
N MET A 159 23.34 -1.00 -8.57
CA MET A 159 22.31 -0.05 -8.97
C MET A 159 22.76 1.40 -8.77
N GLU A 160 23.49 1.69 -7.70
CA GLU A 160 24.06 3.00 -7.41
C GLU A 160 25.18 3.37 -8.41
N HIS A 161 26.02 2.41 -8.80
CA HIS A 161 27.04 2.57 -9.83
C HIS A 161 26.44 2.76 -11.23
N VAL A 162 25.48 1.93 -11.64
CA VAL A 162 24.81 2.01 -12.95
C VAL A 162 24.19 3.41 -13.14
N GLY A 163 23.60 3.99 -12.10
CA GLY A 163 23.05 5.34 -12.18
C GLY A 163 24.11 6.45 -12.43
N ARG A 164 25.39 6.23 -12.09
CA ARG A 164 26.48 7.19 -12.38
C ARG A 164 26.87 7.26 -13.86
N HIS A 165 26.35 6.36 -14.70
CA HIS A 165 26.50 6.45 -16.17
C HIS A 165 25.47 7.40 -16.81
N PHE A 166 24.53 7.97 -16.03
CA PHE A 166 23.46 8.87 -16.51
C PHE A 166 23.48 10.27 -15.89
N GLU A 167 24.40 10.50 -14.94
CA GLU A 167 24.63 11.79 -14.28
C GLU A 167 25.22 12.80 -15.28
#